data_AF-A0A1L7H6W0-F1
#
_entry.id   AF-A0A1L7H6W0-F1
#
_cell.length_a   1.000
_cell.length_b   1.000
_cell.length_c   1.000
_cell.angle_alpha   90.00
_cell.angle_beta   90.00
_cell.angle_gamma   90.00
#
_symmetry.space_group_name_H-M   'P 1'
#
loop_
_entity.id
_entity.type
_entity.pdbx_description
1 polymer ?
#
loop_
_entity_poly.entity_id
_entity_poly.type
_entity_poly.pdbx_seq_one_letter_code
_entity_poly.pdbx_strand_id
1 'polypeptide(L)'
;GSNIVTAQIIWEGLWMTCVVQSTGQMQCKVYDSMLALSQDLQAARALTVISILLAILAVLIAIAGAKCTNCIDDEASKAKVMIISGVFFIVSGVMQLIPVSWTANTIIR
;
A
#
# COMPACT_ATOMS: atom_id res chain seq x y z
N GLY A 1 17.89 39.33 -11.29
CA GLY A 1 18.74 38.28 -10.70
C GLY A 1 18.13 37.92 -9.37
N SER A 2 17.89 36.66 -9.01
CA SER A 2 18.64 35.45 -9.37
C SER A 2 17.64 34.30 -9.32
N ASN A 3 17.13 33.86 -10.48
CA ASN A 3 16.47 32.56 -10.55
C ASN A 3 17.61 31.55 -10.43
N ILE A 4 17.93 31.14 -9.20
CA ILE A 4 18.74 29.95 -9.02
C ILE A 4 17.89 28.81 -9.55
N VAL A 5 18.18 28.41 -10.78
CA VAL A 5 17.70 27.16 -11.35
C VAL A 5 18.45 26.07 -10.57
N THR A 6 18.05 25.83 -9.32
CA THR A 6 18.56 24.68 -8.56
C THR A 6 18.03 23.45 -9.27
N ALA A 7 18.92 22.64 -9.82
CA ALA A 7 18.58 21.28 -10.18
C ALA A 7 18.05 20.60 -8.91
N GLN A 8 16.75 20.31 -8.92
CA GLN A 8 16.04 19.67 -7.81
C GLN A 8 15.60 18.29 -8.27
N ILE A 9 15.90 17.27 -7.48
CA ILE A 9 15.42 15.91 -7.72
C ILE A 9 14.22 15.71 -6.81
N ILE A 10 13.07 15.40 -7.41
CA ILE A 10 11.81 15.22 -6.69
C ILE A 10 11.51 13.73 -6.64
N TRP A 11 11.28 13.22 -5.43
CA TRP A 11 10.82 11.86 -5.16
C TRP A 11 9.38 11.93 -4.68
N GLU A 12 8.47 11.42 -5.50
CA GLU A 12 7.06 11.35 -5.17
C GLU A 12 6.74 10.00 -4.54
N GLY A 13 6.40 10.00 -3.26
CA GLY A 13 5.86 8.85 -2.56
C GLY A 13 4.35 8.89 -2.49
N LEU A 14 3.74 7.79 -2.04
CA LEU A 14 2.28 7.74 -1.89
C LEU A 14 1.78 8.70 -0.81
N TRP A 15 2.55 8.94 0.26
CA TRP A 15 2.14 9.72 1.45
C TRP A 15 2.99 10.97 1.72
N MET A 16 4.17 11.06 1.12
CA MET A 16 5.09 12.19 1.26
C MET A 16 5.84 12.43 -0.04
N THR A 17 6.28 13.66 -0.26
CA THR A 17 7.21 14.03 -1.33
C THR A 17 8.52 14.49 -0.72
N CYS A 18 9.65 14.12 -1.32
CA CYS A 18 10.97 14.54 -0.90
C CYS A 18 11.69 15.23 -2.04
N VAL A 19 12.27 16.40 -1.76
CA VAL A 19 13.03 17.19 -2.73
C VAL A 19 14.48 17.28 -2.28
N VAL A 20 15.40 16.94 -3.17
CA VAL A 20 16.84 17.10 -2.97
C VAL A 20 17.30 18.32 -3.78
N GLN A 21 17.80 19.34 -3.10
CA GLN A 21 18.33 20.56 -3.73
C GLN A 21 19.83 20.40 -4.03
N SER A 22 20.35 21.20 -4.97
CA SER A 22 21.78 21.20 -5.36
C SER A 22 22.74 21.55 -4.21
N THR A 23 22.22 22.09 -3.10
CA THR A 23 22.91 22.34 -1.83
C THR A 23 23.13 21.07 -0.99
N GLY A 24 22.66 19.91 -1.45
CA GLY A 24 22.77 18.61 -0.76
C GLY A 24 21.76 18.42 0.37
N GLN A 25 20.87 19.38 0.60
CA GLN A 25 19.80 19.28 1.60
C GLN A 25 18.62 18.48 1.03
N MET A 26 18.18 17.45 1.77
CA MET A 26 16.93 16.73 1.51
C MET A 26 15.81 17.33 2.37
N GLN A 27 14.69 17.67 1.75
CA GLN A 27 13.51 18.17 2.45
C GLN A 27 12.32 17.28 2.11
N CYS A 28 11.79 16.56 3.10
CA CYS A 28 10.61 15.73 2.94
C CYS A 28 9.39 16.44 3.53
N LYS A 29 8.30 16.48 2.78
CA LYS A 29 7.04 17.10 3.18
C LYS A 29 5.89 16.10 2.99
N VAL A 30 5.08 15.92 4.04
CA VAL A 30 3.83 15.15 3.98
C VAL A 30 2.80 15.97 3.21
N TYR A 31 1.96 15.29 2.41
CA TYR A 31 0.90 15.99 1.69
C TYR A 31 -0.15 16.52 2.69
N ASP A 32 -0.19 17.85 2.89
CA ASP A 32 -1.07 18.53 3.85
C ASP A 32 -2.57 18.44 3.52
N SER A 33 -2.94 18.11 2.28
CA SER A 33 -4.35 18.07 1.86
C SER A 33 -4.61 17.03 0.77
N MET A 34 -5.60 16.17 1.02
CA MET A 34 -6.08 15.15 0.07
C MET A 34 -6.75 15.76 -1.18
N LEU A 35 -7.20 17.02 -1.11
CA LEU A 35 -8.06 17.66 -2.12
C LEU A 35 -7.30 18.25 -3.32
N ALA A 36 -5.98 18.41 -3.22
CA ALA A 36 -5.13 18.93 -4.29
C ALA A 36 -4.30 17.84 -4.99
N LEU A 37 -4.50 16.58 -4.60
CA LEU A 37 -3.76 15.43 -5.13
C LEU A 37 -4.57 14.78 -6.26
N SER A 38 -3.89 14.29 -7.31
CA SER A 38 -4.56 13.67 -8.46
C SER A 38 -5.46 12.52 -8.02
N GLN A 39 -6.63 12.41 -8.65
CA GLN A 39 -7.66 11.43 -8.31
C GLN A 39 -7.13 9.99 -8.34
N ASP A 40 -6.16 9.71 -9.22
CA ASP A 40 -5.46 8.43 -9.32
C ASP A 40 -4.64 8.11 -8.06
N LEU A 41 -3.96 9.10 -7.47
CA LEU A 41 -3.19 8.89 -6.24
C LEU A 41 -4.11 8.67 -5.03
N GLN A 42 -5.27 9.33 -5.00
CA GLN A 42 -6.27 9.12 -3.95
C GLN A 42 -6.89 7.72 -4.04
N ALA A 43 -7.20 7.25 -5.25
CA ALA A 43 -7.65 5.88 -5.48
C ALA A 43 -6.58 4.86 -5.09
N ALA A 44 -5.31 5.10 -5.45
CA ALA A 44 -4.20 4.26 -5.04
C ALA A 44 -4.06 4.18 -3.51
N ARG A 45 -4.16 5.31 -2.79
CA ARG A 45 -4.18 5.32 -1.31
C ARG A 45 -5.31 4.46 -0.76
N ALA A 46 -6.53 4.65 -1.24
CA ALA A 46 -7.67 3.85 -0.78
C ALA A 46 -7.45 2.34 -1.02
N LEU A 47 -7.03 1.96 -2.22
CA LEU A 47 -6.76 0.56 -2.57
C LEU A 47 -5.65 -0.05 -1.69
N THR A 48 -4.57 0.68 -1.43
CA THR A 48 -3.49 0.22 -0.55
C THR A 48 -3.97 0.03 0.89
N VAL A 49 -4.72 0.99 1.44
CA VAL A 49 -5.24 0.89 2.81
C VAL A 49 -6.21 -0.28 2.94
N ILE A 50 -7.14 -0.44 2.00
CA ILE A 50 -8.10 -1.56 2.03
C ILE A 50 -7.35 -2.90 1.87
N SER A 51 -6.34 -2.98 1.00
CA SER A 51 -5.52 -4.19 0.84
C SER A 51 -4.80 -4.57 2.14
N ILE A 52 -4.22 -3.59 2.85
CA ILE A 52 -3.57 -3.80 4.15
C ILE A 52 -4.58 -4.31 5.18
N LEU A 53 -5.77 -3.71 5.26
CA LEU A 53 -6.81 -4.16 6.20
C LEU A 53 -7.25 -5.60 5.91
N LEU A 54 -7.44 -5.95 4.63
CA LEU A 54 -7.76 -7.33 4.22
C LEU A 54 -6.62 -8.29 4.56
N ALA A 55 -5.35 -7.90 4.37
CA ALA A 55 -4.21 -8.71 4.74
C ALA A 55 -4.16 -8.97 6.25
N ILE A 56 -4.40 -7.95 7.07
CA ILE A 56 -4.45 -8.08 8.54
C ILE A 56 -5.57 -9.04 8.94
N LEU A 57 -6.77 -8.90 8.37
CA LEU A 57 -7.87 -9.82 8.62
C LEU A 57 -7.53 -11.25 8.20
N ALA A 58 -6.88 -11.44 7.04
CA ALA A 58 -6.41 -12.74 6.58
C ALA A 58 -5.41 -13.37 7.57
N VAL A 59 -4.45 -12.59 8.08
CA VAL A 59 -3.49 -13.04 9.11
C VAL A 59 -4.24 -13.50 10.37
N LEU A 60 -5.22 -12.73 10.86
CA LEU A 60 -5.98 -13.10 12.05
C LEU A 60 -6.76 -14.41 11.85
N ILE A 61 -7.37 -14.58 10.69
CA ILE A 61 -8.08 -15.82 10.32
C ILE A 61 -7.09 -16.99 10.21
N ALA A 62 -5.89 -16.77 9.65
CA ALA A 62 -4.84 -17.78 9.57
C ALA A 62 -4.39 -18.24 10.97
N ILE A 63 -4.20 -17.31 11.90
CA ILE A 63 -3.81 -17.61 13.28
C ILE A 63 -4.90 -18.41 13.99
N ALA A 64 -6.17 -18.06 13.77
CA ALA A 64 -7.31 -18.81 14.32
C ALA A 64 -7.45 -20.22 13.73
N GLY A 65 -7.07 -20.42 12.46
CA GLY A 65 -7.06 -21.71 11.77
C GLY A 65 -5.79 -22.55 11.98
N ALA A 66 -4.77 -22.01 12.65
CA ALA A 66 -3.52 -22.71 12.90
C ALA A 66 -3.71 -23.91 13.84
N LYS A 67 -2.96 -24.99 13.60
CA LYS A 67 -3.01 -26.19 14.46
C LYS A 67 -2.66 -25.92 15.92
N CYS A 68 -1.85 -24.88 16.18
CA CYS A 68 -1.42 -24.48 17.52
C CYS A 68 -2.49 -23.67 18.29
N THR A 69 -3.58 -23.26 17.64
CA THR A 69 -4.64 -22.43 18.23
C THR A 69 -5.91 -23.25 18.42
N ASN A 70 -6.35 -23.47 19.66
CA ASN A 70 -7.57 -24.25 19.95
C ASN A 70 -8.87 -23.43 19.87
N CYS A 71 -8.99 -22.49 18.92
CA CYS A 71 -10.24 -21.73 18.72
C CYS A 71 -11.34 -22.57 18.06
N ILE A 72 -10.97 -23.65 17.36
CA ILE A 72 -11.87 -24.55 16.63
C ILE A 72 -11.44 -25.98 16.94
N ASP A 73 -12.35 -26.81 17.47
CA ASP A 73 -12.03 -28.22 17.76
C ASP A 73 -12.14 -29.12 16.52
N ASP A 74 -12.95 -28.73 15.52
CA ASP A 74 -13.16 -29.51 14.30
C ASP A 74 -12.07 -29.30 13.24
N GLU A 75 -11.40 -30.40 12.85
CA GLU A 75 -10.27 -30.36 11.91
C GLU A 75 -10.70 -30.02 10.47
N ALA A 76 -11.90 -30.43 10.06
CA ALA A 76 -12.46 -30.04 8.76
C ALA A 76 -12.75 -28.54 8.68
N SER A 77 -13.24 -27.94 9.77
CA SER A 77 -13.46 -26.50 9.90
C SER A 77 -12.15 -25.72 9.91
N LYS A 78 -11.09 -26.22 10.56
CA LYS A 78 -9.73 -25.65 10.48
C LYS A 78 -9.21 -25.58 9.04
N ALA A 79 -9.37 -26.67 8.27
CA ALA A 79 -8.96 -26.71 6.87
C ALA A 79 -9.72 -25.67 6.03
N LYS A 80 -11.04 -25.53 6.22
CA LYS A 80 -11.85 -24.52 5.53
C LYS A 80 -11.42 -23.09 5.89
N VAL A 81 -11.16 -22.81 7.16
CA VAL A 81 -10.69 -21.50 7.63
C VAL A 81 -9.34 -21.12 7.02
N MET A 82 -8.41 -22.06 6.94
CA MET A 82 -7.12 -21.84 6.28
C MET A 82 -7.26 -21.57 4.77
N ILE A 83 -8.16 -22.29 4.08
CA ILE A 83 -8.44 -22.03 2.66
C ILE A 83 -9.02 -20.62 2.48
N ILE A 84 -9.98 -20.23 3.32
CA ILE A 84 -10.59 -18.89 3.29
C ILE A 84 -9.54 -17.81 3.51
N SER A 85 -8.67 -17.97 4.51
CA SER A 85 -7.52 -17.07 4.74
C SER A 85 -6.64 -16.93 3.50
N GLY A 86 -6.31 -18.04 2.84
CA GLY A 86 -5.53 -18.03 1.60
C GLY A 86 -6.20 -17.22 0.48
N VAL A 87 -7.51 -17.36 0.30
CA VAL A 87 -8.28 -16.57 -0.67
C VAL A 87 -8.22 -15.07 -0.34
N PHE A 88 -8.39 -14.69 0.93
CA PHE A 88 -8.27 -13.29 1.34
C PHE A 88 -6.88 -12.71 1.08
N PHE A 89 -5.81 -13.49 1.29
CA PHE A 89 -4.45 -13.08 0.94
C PHE A 89 -4.26 -12.86 -0.56
N ILE A 90 -4.78 -13.76 -1.39
CA ILE A 90 -4.70 -13.62 -2.85
C ILE A 90 -5.43 -12.36 -3.30
N VAL A 91 -6.65 -12.12 -2.79
CA VAL A 91 -7.44 -10.93 -3.13
C VAL A 91 -6.74 -9.65 -2.68
N SER A 92 -6.20 -9.63 -1.46
CA SER A 92 -5.40 -8.50 -0.95
C SER A 92 -4.19 -8.22 -1.85
N GLY A 93 -3.44 -9.25 -2.24
CA GLY A 93 -2.28 -9.14 -3.13
C GLY A 93 -2.63 -8.60 -4.51
N VAL A 94 -3.70 -9.12 -5.13
CA VAL A 94 -4.20 -8.61 -6.42
C VAL A 94 -4.61 -7.15 -6.31
N MET A 95 -5.29 -6.77 -5.23
CA MET A 95 -5.72 -5.39 -5.03
C MET A 95 -4.57 -4.41 -4.79
N GLN A 96 -3.43 -4.87 -4.27
CA GLN A 96 -2.20 -4.08 -4.15
C GLN A 96 -1.42 -3.99 -5.47
N LEU A 97 -1.51 -5.00 -6.33
CA LEU A 97 -0.89 -4.98 -7.66
C LEU A 97 -1.53 -3.92 -8.57
N ILE A 98 -2.85 -3.76 -8.53
CA ILE A 98 -3.59 -2.79 -9.36
C ILE A 98 -3.00 -1.36 -9.27
N PRO A 99 -2.90 -0.72 -8.10
CA PRO A 99 -2.39 0.64 -8.01
C PRO A 99 -0.91 0.74 -8.42
N VAL A 100 -0.09 -0.27 -8.11
CA VAL A 100 1.35 -0.28 -8.47
C VAL A 100 1.54 -0.40 -9.99
N SER A 101 0.79 -1.29 -10.64
CA SER A 101 0.83 -1.45 -12.09
C SER A 101 0.27 -0.23 -12.81
N TRP A 102 -0.78 0.39 -12.25
CA TRP A 102 -1.35 1.62 -12.81
C TRP A 102 -0.37 2.79 -12.74
N THR A 103 0.24 3.04 -11.57
CA THR A 103 1.21 4.14 -11.44
C THR A 103 2.43 3.94 -12.33
N ALA A 104 2.93 2.70 -12.44
CA ALA A 104 4.02 2.40 -13.37
C ALA A 104 3.62 2.68 -14.83
N ASN A 105 2.41 2.28 -15.25
CA ASN A 105 1.92 2.55 -16.59
C ASN A 105 1.74 4.04 -16.88
N THR A 106 1.30 4.84 -15.91
CA THR A 106 1.17 6.30 -16.07
C THR A 106 2.50 7.04 -16.13
N ILE A 107 3.58 6.47 -15.58
CA ILE A 107 4.92 7.08 -15.63
C ILE A 107 5.64 6.73 -16.95
N ILE A 108 5.42 5.50 -17.45
CA ILE A 108 6.06 5.02 -18.68
C ILE A 108 5.43 5.65 -19.94
N ARG A 109 4.13 5.94 -19.90
CA ARG A 109 3.39 6.54 -21.01
C ARG A 109 3.51 8.06 -21.02
#